data_AF-R1GQ35-F1
#
_entry.id   AF-R1GQ35-F1
#
_cell.length_a   1.000
_cell.length_b   1.000
_cell.length_c   1.000
_cell.angle_alpha   90.00
_cell.angle_beta   90.00
_cell.angle_gamma   90.00
#
_symmetry.space_group_name_H-M   'P 1'
#
loop_
_entity.id
_entity.type
_entity.pdbx_description
1 polymer ?
#
loop_
_entity_poly.entity_id
_entity_poly.type
_entity_poly.pdbx_seq_one_letter_code
_entity_poly.pdbx_strand_id
1 'polypeptide(L)' 'MTQSNRFLPYTRWPDALAQRYRAKGYWRGEPLTAMLARQCELAPEAEAILCGERRFSYGELDAGSSRLAA' A
#
# COMPACT_ATOMS: atom_id res chain seq x y z
N MET A 1 13.24 -8.79 28.78
CA MET A 1 11.96 -8.75 28.03
C MET A 1 12.21 -7.97 26.75
N THR A 2 12.56 -8.67 25.67
CA THR A 2 13.00 -8.05 24.41
C THR A 2 11.77 -7.58 23.65
N GLN A 3 11.51 -6.28 23.61
CA GLN A 3 10.40 -5.72 22.85
C GLN A 3 10.78 -5.72 21.37
N SER A 4 10.51 -6.84 20.69
CA SER A 4 10.65 -6.99 19.25
C SER A 4 9.52 -6.24 18.54
N ASN A 5 9.64 -4.92 18.44
CA ASN A 5 8.88 -4.14 17.47
C ASN A 5 9.81 -3.15 16.79
N ARG A 6 10.62 -3.63 15.85
CA ARG A 6 11.66 -2.84 15.19
C ARG A 6 11.05 -2.06 14.03
N PHE A 7 10.10 -1.16 14.33
CA PHE A 7 9.82 -0.08 13.39
C PHE A 7 11.12 0.71 13.16
N LEU A 8 11.38 1.08 11.91
CA LEU A 8 12.52 1.93 11.59
C LEU A 8 12.39 3.25 12.37
N PRO A 9 13.47 3.75 12.99
CA PRO A 9 13.43 5.02 13.69
C PRO A 9 13.10 6.13 12.69
N TYR A 10 12.18 7.02 13.07
CA TYR A 10 11.79 8.17 12.26
C TYR A 10 11.30 9.33 13.14
N THR A 11 11.39 10.55 12.63
CA THR A 11 10.84 11.74 13.29
C THR A 11 9.34 11.84 13.02
N ARG A 12 8.53 11.74 14.07
CA ARG A 12 7.07 11.88 13.97
C ARG A 12 6.66 13.33 13.69
N TRP A 13 5.55 13.49 12.97
CA TRP A 13 4.86 14.77 12.90
C TRP A 13 4.30 15.16 14.29
N PRO A 14 4.26 16.46 14.62
CA PRO A 14 3.52 16.94 15.79
C PRO A 14 2.04 16.53 15.72
N ASP A 15 1.45 16.17 16.87
CA ASP A 15 0.10 15.60 16.93
C ASP A 15 -0.96 16.51 16.31
N ALA A 16 -0.87 17.83 16.54
CA ALA A 16 -1.80 18.80 15.97
C ALA A 16 -1.77 18.83 14.43
N LEU A 17 -0.58 18.68 13.82
CA LEU A 17 -0.45 18.63 12.36
C LEU A 17 -0.96 17.31 11.78
N ALA A 18 -0.64 16.20 12.45
CA ALA A 18 -1.14 14.89 12.06
C ALA A 18 -2.68 14.82 12.12
N GLN A 19 -3.31 15.39 13.16
CA GLN A 19 -4.76 15.49 13.26
C GLN A 19 -5.35 16.34 12.13
N ARG A 20 -4.73 17.49 11.82
CA ARG A 20 -5.17 18.37 10.73
C ARG A 20 -5.15 17.67 9.36
N TYR A 21 -4.14 16.85 9.07
CA TYR A 21 -4.06 16.11 7.80
C TYR A 21 -5.05 14.96 7.71
N ARG A 22 -5.35 14.29 8.82
CA ARG A 22 -6.43 13.30 8.88
C ARG A 22 -7.80 13.95 8.69
N ALA A 23 -8.06 15.05 9.39
CA ALA A 23 -9.33 15.80 9.26
C ALA A 23 -9.58 16.31 7.84
N LYS A 24 -8.51 16.68 7.10
CA LYS A 24 -8.60 17.09 5.69
C LYS A 24 -8.68 15.91 4.70
N GLY A 25 -8.63 14.67 5.18
CA GLY A 25 -8.67 13.46 4.34
C GLY A 25 -7.36 13.17 3.58
N TYR A 26 -6.30 13.95 3.80
CA TYR A 26 -5.00 13.70 3.15
C TYR A 26 -4.37 12.41 3.66
N TRP A 27 -4.51 12.14 4.96
CA TRP A 27 -4.03 10.91 5.58
C TRP A 27 -5.23 10.03 5.92
N ARG A 28 -5.38 8.95 5.16
CA ARG A 28 -6.50 8.01 5.28
C ARG A 28 -6.27 6.89 6.29
N GLY A 29 -5.05 6.74 6.81
CA GLY A 29 -4.70 5.67 7.74
C GLY A 29 -4.67 4.28 7.10
N GLU A 30 -4.62 4.21 5.77
CA GLU A 30 -4.53 2.97 5.01
C GLU A 30 -3.08 2.66 4.64
N PRO A 31 -2.68 1.37 4.60
CA PRO A 31 -1.40 0.98 4.02
C PRO A 31 -1.40 1.25 2.51
N LEU A 32 -0.22 1.43 1.93
CA LEU A 32 -0.09 1.64 0.48
C LEU A 32 -0.66 0.47 -0.33
N THR A 33 -0.60 -0.76 0.20
CA THR A 33 -1.17 -1.96 -0.43
C THR A 33 -2.69 -1.91 -0.59
N ALA A 34 -3.40 -1.08 0.19
CA ALA A 34 -4.85 -0.93 0.06
C ALA A 34 -5.29 -0.39 -1.31
N MET A 35 -4.42 0.38 -1.98
CA MET A 35 -4.68 0.85 -3.34
C MET A 35 -4.71 -0.30 -4.34
N LEU A 36 -3.78 -1.26 -4.21
CA LEU A 36 -3.73 -2.44 -5.07
C LEU A 36 -4.92 -3.37 -4.80
N ALA A 37 -5.22 -3.63 -3.53
CA ALA A 37 -6.35 -4.47 -3.13
C ALA A 37 -7.69 -3.95 -3.71
N ARG A 38 -7.95 -2.64 -3.60
CA ARG A 38 -9.16 -2.03 -4.17
C ARG A 38 -9.25 -2.23 -5.69
N GLN A 39 -8.14 -2.08 -6.41
CA GLN A 39 -8.15 -2.26 -7.87
C GLN A 39 -8.39 -3.73 -8.26
N CYS A 40 -7.88 -4.68 -7.47
CA CYS A 40 -8.15 -6.09 -7.67
C CYS A 40 -9.62 -6.44 -7.45
N GLU A 41 -10.31 -5.77 -6.52
CA GLU A 41 -11.75 -5.94 -6.30
C GLU A 41 -12.58 -5.33 -7.44
N LEU A 42 -12.19 -4.15 -7.93
CA LEU A 42 -12.96 -3.41 -8.94
C LEU A 42 -12.77 -3.93 -10.36
N ALA A 43 -11.54 -4.28 -10.73
CA ALA A 43 -11.18 -4.65 -12.10
C ALA A 43 -9.90 -5.52 -12.11
N PRO A 44 -9.97 -6.78 -11.66
CA PRO A 44 -8.80 -7.65 -11.53
C PRO A 44 -8.10 -7.90 -12.87
N GLU A 45 -8.86 -8.00 -13.96
CA GLU A 45 -8.35 -8.26 -15.31
C GLU A 45 -7.86 -6.99 -16.03
N ALA A 46 -8.01 -5.81 -15.44
CA ALA A 46 -7.52 -4.58 -16.05
C ALA A 46 -5.99 -4.51 -15.98
N GLU A 47 -5.37 -4.05 -17.07
CA GLU A 47 -3.93 -3.90 -17.18
C GLU A 47 -3.40 -2.87 -16.18
N ALA A 48 -2.52 -3.29 -15.27
CA ALA A 48 -1.89 -2.47 -14.26
C ALA A 48 -0.48 -2.01 -14.67
N ILE A 49 0.31 -2.89 -15.30
CA ILE A 49 1.69 -2.60 -15.69
C ILE A 49 1.95 -3.12 -17.11
N LEU A 50 2.48 -2.24 -17.95
CA LEU A 50 3.04 -2.59 -19.25
C LEU A 50 4.57 -2.50 -19.18
N CYS A 51 5.27 -3.60 -19.43
CA CYS A 51 6.71 -3.71 -19.34
C CYS A 51 7.29 -4.40 -20.59
N GLY A 52 7.41 -3.63 -21.68
CA GLY A 52 7.76 -4.15 -23.00
C GLY A 52 6.69 -5.13 -23.49
N GLU A 53 7.09 -6.35 -23.85
CA GLU A 53 6.18 -7.42 -24.25
C GLU A 53 5.38 -8.03 -23.09
N ARG A 54 5.78 -7.73 -21.84
CA ARG A 54 5.08 -8.24 -20.66
C ARG A 54 3.96 -7.30 -20.27
N ARG A 55 2.84 -7.88 -19.91
CA ARG A 55 1.66 -7.20 -19.38
C ARG A 55 1.24 -7.89 -18.09
N PHE A 56 0.75 -7.11 -17.16
CA PHE A 56 0.29 -7.60 -15.87
C PHE A 56 -1.04 -6.94 -15.56
N SER A 57 -2.07 -7.75 -15.37
CA SER A 57 -3.31 -7.31 -14.79
C SER A 57 -3.13 -6.95 -13.30
N TYR A 58 -4.09 -6.24 -12.71
CA TYR A 58 -4.08 -5.96 -11.27
C TYR A 58 -4.05 -7.26 -10.45
N GLY A 59 -4.81 -8.27 -10.84
CA GLY A 59 -4.83 -9.58 -10.17
C GLY A 59 -3.49 -10.33 -10.29
N GLU A 60 -2.85 -10.29 -11.46
CA GLU A 60 -1.55 -10.93 -11.67
C GLU A 60 -0.44 -10.24 -10.85
N LEU A 61 -0.48 -8.91 -10.79
CA LEU A 61 0.44 -8.12 -9.98
C LEU A 61 0.31 -8.43 -8.48
N ASP A 62 -0.92 -8.47 -7.97
CA ASP A 62 -1.18 -8.78 -6.56
C ASP A 62 -0.75 -10.20 -6.21
N ALA A 63 -1.12 -11.19 -7.03
CA ALA A 63 -0.68 -12.58 -6.84
C ALA A 63 0.84 -12.72 -6.91
N GLY A 64 1.51 -12.02 -7.83
CA GLY A 64 2.97 -12.00 -7.96
C GLY A 64 3.67 -11.41 -6.74
N SER A 65 3.20 -10.27 -6.26
CA SER A 65 3.78 -9.62 -5.08
C SER A 65 3.52 -10.42 -3.79
N SER A 66 2.33 -11.00 -3.63
CA SER A 66 1.98 -11.86 -2.51
C SER A 66 2.85 -13.12 -2.46
N ARG A 67 3.11 -13.76 -3.60
CA ARG A 67 4.04 -14.92 -3.67
C ARG A 67 5.47 -14.56 -3.27
N LEU A 68 5.92 -13.35 -3.59
CA LEU A 68 7.26 -12.90 -3.22
C LEU A 68 7.37 -12.57 -1.73
N ALA A 69 6.27 -12.14 -1.11
CA ALA A 69 6.23 -11.74 0.29
C ALA A 69 6.06 -12.92 1.28
N ALA A 70 5.55 -14.07 0.80
CA ALA A 70 5.32 -15.27 1.58
C ALA A 70 6.62 -15.97 2.02
#